data_AF-A0A454TLQ4-F1
#
_entry.id   AF-A0A454TLQ4-F1
#
_cell.length_a   1.000
_cell.length_b   1.000
_cell.length_c   1.000
_cell.angle_alpha   90.00
_cell.angle_beta   90.00
_cell.angle_gamma   90.00
#
_symmetry.space_group_name_H-M   'P 1'
#
loop_
_entity.id
_entity.type
_entity.pdbx_description
1 polymer ?
#
loop_
_entity_poly.entity_id
_entity_poly.type
_entity_poly.pdbx_seq_one_letter_code
_entity_poly.pdbx_strand_id
1 'polypeptide(L)'
;MIAYLVGHQTAAPAKNIAVAEKGAVVLEAALSRPGVTEAQMKAQVAEPILSILRRYQERGYMVIDTSRNEQGDMTVAALPANTLDITNELRAAVNLPAQQPAPALAPATNAPRATGHE
;
A
#
# COMPACT_ATOMS: atom_id res chain seq x y z
N MET A 1 -24.15 -44.40 -21.80
CA MET A 1 -24.26 -43.01 -22.28
C MET A 1 -23.76 -42.11 -21.17
N ILE A 2 -22.67 -41.39 -21.41
CA ILE A 2 -21.92 -40.62 -20.41
C ILE A 2 -22.61 -39.26 -20.28
N ALA A 3 -23.09 -38.89 -19.09
CA ALA A 3 -23.55 -37.54 -18.80
C ALA A 3 -22.51 -36.87 -17.90
N TYR A 4 -21.68 -36.09 -18.57
CA TYR A 4 -20.68 -35.17 -18.07
C TYR A 4 -21.38 -33.99 -17.40
N LEU A 5 -21.33 -33.89 -16.06
CA LEU A 5 -21.65 -32.66 -15.35
C LEU A 5 -20.46 -32.33 -14.46
N VAL A 6 -19.44 -31.74 -15.09
CA VAL A 6 -19.11 -30.31 -14.91
C VAL A 6 -18.82 -30.06 -13.44
N GLY A 7 -17.52 -30.10 -13.14
CA GLY A 7 -16.98 -29.56 -11.91
C GLY A 7 -17.43 -28.12 -11.80
N HIS A 8 -18.45 -27.89 -10.96
CA HIS A 8 -18.71 -26.60 -10.39
C HIS A 8 -17.46 -26.25 -9.60
N GLN A 9 -16.58 -25.50 -10.25
CA GLN A 9 -15.61 -24.68 -9.57
C GLN A 9 -16.40 -23.97 -8.47
N THR A 10 -16.10 -24.34 -7.23
CA THR A 10 -16.40 -23.56 -6.05
C THR A 10 -15.55 -22.30 -6.16
N ALA A 11 -15.91 -21.41 -7.09
CA ALA A 11 -15.39 -20.07 -7.14
C ALA A 11 -15.90 -19.42 -5.87
N ALA A 12 -15.09 -19.46 -4.81
CA ALA A 12 -15.27 -18.58 -3.67
C ALA A 12 -15.49 -17.17 -4.24
N PRO A 13 -16.47 -16.40 -3.73
CA PRO A 13 -16.77 -15.08 -4.26
C PRO A 13 -15.46 -14.29 -4.33
N ALA A 14 -15.16 -13.73 -5.50
CA ALA A 14 -13.93 -13.00 -5.73
C ALA A 14 -13.77 -11.96 -4.63
N LYS A 15 -12.82 -12.20 -3.71
CA LYS A 15 -12.42 -11.20 -2.72
C LYS A 15 -12.10 -9.92 -3.48
N ASN A 16 -12.42 -8.76 -2.93
CA ASN A 16 -12.07 -7.49 -3.57
C ASN A 16 -10.56 -7.53 -3.92
N ILE A 17 -10.22 -7.46 -5.22
CA ILE A 17 -8.82 -7.53 -5.66
C ILE A 17 -8.41 -6.12 -6.06
N ALA A 18 -7.26 -5.68 -5.54
CA ALA A 18 -6.56 -4.52 -6.05
C ALA A 18 -5.24 -4.96 -6.68
N VAL A 19 -4.83 -4.32 -7.77
CA VAL A 19 -3.53 -4.55 -8.42
C VAL A 19 -2.71 -3.29 -8.41
N ALA A 20 -1.38 -3.43 -8.29
CA ALA A 20 -0.48 -2.30 -8.23
C ALA A 20 0.90 -2.61 -8.83
N GLU A 21 1.39 -1.76 -9.73
CA GLU A 21 2.77 -1.79 -10.25
C GLU A 21 3.74 -1.08 -9.29
N LYS A 22 3.91 -1.61 -8.07
CA LYS A 22 4.66 -0.93 -7.00
C LYS A 22 6.10 -0.55 -7.40
N GLY A 23 6.81 -1.47 -8.04
CA GLY A 23 8.21 -1.34 -8.44
C GLY A 23 8.41 -0.26 -9.50
N ALA A 24 7.49 -0.15 -10.46
CA ALA A 24 7.51 0.94 -11.43
C ALA A 24 7.35 2.29 -10.72
N VAL A 25 6.39 2.40 -9.78
CA VAL A 25 6.16 3.63 -9.01
C VAL A 25 7.37 4.00 -8.15
N VAL A 26 8.00 3.03 -7.49
CA VAL A 26 9.22 3.27 -6.69
C VAL A 26 10.39 3.71 -7.57
N LEU A 27 10.58 3.07 -8.72
CA LEU A 27 11.63 3.42 -9.68
C LEU A 27 11.42 4.83 -10.25
N GLU A 28 10.22 5.15 -10.71
CA GLU A 28 9.83 6.49 -11.17
C GLU A 28 10.11 7.55 -10.08
N ALA A 29 9.78 7.25 -8.82
CA ALA A 29 10.00 8.15 -7.71
C ALA A 29 11.48 8.37 -7.38
N ALA A 30 12.32 7.32 -7.48
CA ALA A 30 13.75 7.41 -7.29
C ALA A 30 14.44 8.22 -8.40
N LEU A 31 14.05 7.97 -9.66
CA LEU A 31 14.60 8.69 -10.82
C LEU A 31 14.26 10.19 -10.81
N SER A 32 13.08 10.55 -10.30
CA SER A 32 12.64 11.95 -10.21
C SER A 32 13.22 12.72 -9.01
N ARG A 33 13.93 12.04 -8.09
CA ARG A 33 14.50 12.63 -6.87
C ARG A 33 15.99 12.30 -6.75
N PRO A 34 16.87 12.86 -7.62
CA PRO A 34 18.29 12.58 -7.52
C PRO A 34 18.87 13.11 -6.20
N GLY A 35 19.74 12.32 -5.57
CA GLY A 35 20.53 12.75 -4.40
C GLY A 35 19.79 12.73 -3.05
N VAL A 36 18.57 12.21 -2.98
CA VAL A 36 17.89 12.01 -1.69
C VAL A 36 18.50 10.85 -0.92
N THR A 37 18.54 10.97 0.41
CA THR A 37 19.05 9.91 1.28
C THR A 37 18.07 8.74 1.37
N GLU A 38 18.54 7.58 1.83
CA GLU A 38 17.67 6.43 2.09
C GLU A 38 16.54 6.78 3.07
N ALA A 39 16.83 7.56 4.11
CA ALA A 39 15.82 8.03 5.07
C ALA A 39 14.75 8.91 4.40
N GLN A 40 15.16 9.76 3.47
CA GLN A 40 14.24 10.59 2.68
C GLN A 40 13.43 9.74 1.70
N MET A 41 14.03 8.75 1.04
CA MET A 41 13.31 7.78 0.20
C MET A 41 12.26 7.01 1.00
N LYS A 42 12.61 6.55 2.20
CA LYS A 42 11.65 5.86 3.06
C LYS A 42 10.46 6.76 3.39
N ALA A 43 10.72 7.97 3.87
CA ALA A 43 9.66 8.89 4.29
C ALA A 43 8.80 9.42 3.13
N GLN A 44 9.40 9.69 1.98
CA GLN A 44 8.73 10.33 0.83
C GLN A 44 8.17 9.33 -0.18
N VAL A 45 8.64 8.07 -0.16
CA VAL A 45 8.24 7.05 -1.14
C VAL A 45 7.64 5.82 -0.47
N ALA A 46 8.40 5.15 0.39
CA ALA A 46 7.97 3.88 0.96
C ALA A 46 6.76 4.02 1.89
N GLU A 47 6.78 4.99 2.81
CA GLU A 47 5.69 5.22 3.77
C GLU A 47 4.37 5.61 3.09
N PRO A 48 4.33 6.54 2.11
CA PRO A 48 3.11 6.83 1.36
C PRO A 48 2.54 5.60 0.61
N ILE A 49 3.39 4.81 -0.02
CA ILE A 49 2.97 3.58 -0.71
C ILE A 49 2.38 2.59 0.30
N LEU A 50 3.07 2.35 1.42
CA LEU A 50 2.60 1.44 2.48
C LEU A 50 1.25 1.90 3.06
N SER A 51 1.06 3.21 3.23
CA SER A 51 -0.21 3.78 3.71
C SER A 51 -1.39 3.43 2.79
N ILE A 52 -1.21 3.53 1.46
CA ILE A 52 -2.24 3.14 0.50
C ILE A 52 -2.47 1.63 0.55
N LEU A 53 -1.42 0.81 0.50
CA LEU A 53 -1.55 -0.65 0.55
C LEU A 53 -2.31 -1.10 1.79
N ARG A 54 -1.97 -0.54 2.96
CA ARG A 54 -2.63 -0.82 4.23
C ARG A 54 -4.10 -0.42 4.21
N ARG A 55 -4.45 0.74 3.65
CA ARG A 55 -5.85 1.18 3.50
C ARG A 55 -6.68 0.19 2.69
N TYR A 56 -6.12 -0.38 1.62
CA TYR A 56 -6.83 -1.40 0.83
C TYR A 56 -6.96 -2.71 1.60
N GLN A 57 -5.92 -3.14 2.32
CA GLN A 57 -5.98 -4.33 3.19
C GLN A 57 -7.03 -4.18 4.30
N GLU A 58 -7.09 -3.02 4.96
CA GLU A 58 -8.10 -2.71 5.99
C GLU A 58 -9.54 -2.70 5.44
N ARG A 59 -9.70 -2.38 4.16
CA ARG A 59 -10.98 -2.47 3.42
C ARG A 59 -11.30 -3.88 2.91
N GLY A 60 -10.48 -4.87 3.26
CA GLY A 60 -10.66 -6.26 2.88
C GLY A 60 -10.21 -6.61 1.46
N TYR A 61 -9.40 -5.76 0.83
CA TYR A 61 -8.82 -6.07 -0.49
C TYR A 61 -7.62 -7.01 -0.36
N MET A 62 -7.55 -7.98 -1.26
CA MET A 62 -6.30 -8.65 -1.60
C MET A 62 -5.54 -7.76 -2.59
N VAL A 63 -4.38 -7.26 -2.19
CA VAL A 63 -3.53 -6.46 -3.08
C VAL A 63 -2.51 -7.37 -3.74
N ILE A 64 -2.48 -7.37 -5.07
CA ILE A 64 -1.51 -8.10 -5.89
C ILE A 64 -0.50 -7.09 -6.43
N ASP A 65 0.76 -7.24 -6.03
CA ASP A 65 1.85 -6.49 -6.62
C ASP A 65 2.15 -7.07 -8.01
N THR A 66 1.95 -6.26 -9.04
CA THR A 66 2.21 -6.62 -10.43
C THR A 66 3.58 -6.11 -10.92
N SER A 67 4.52 -5.91 -10.00
CA SER A 67 5.88 -5.59 -10.41
C SER A 67 6.58 -6.82 -10.97
N ARG A 68 7.40 -6.62 -12.01
CA ARG A 68 8.35 -7.65 -12.47
C ARG A 68 9.30 -8.04 -11.33
N ASN A 69 9.58 -9.33 -11.21
CA ASN A 69 10.60 -9.83 -10.29
C ASN A 69 12.02 -9.46 -10.77
N GLU A 70 13.05 -9.88 -10.03
CA GLU A 70 14.46 -9.63 -10.38
C GLU A 70 14.89 -10.24 -11.73
N GLN A 71 14.14 -11.22 -12.23
CA GLN A 71 14.36 -11.87 -13.53
C GLN A 71 13.60 -11.15 -14.66
N GLY A 72 12.83 -10.10 -14.35
CA GLY A 72 12.01 -9.38 -15.32
C GLY A 72 10.65 -10.03 -15.58
N ASP A 73 10.32 -11.11 -14.87
CA ASP A 73 9.12 -11.90 -15.10
C ASP A 73 7.96 -11.42 -14.23
N MET A 74 6.78 -11.39 -14.84
CA MET A 74 5.51 -11.41 -14.15
C MET A 74 4.47 -12.05 -15.06
N THR A 75 3.64 -12.94 -14.53
CA THR A 75 2.48 -13.48 -15.25
C THR A 75 1.24 -13.41 -14.37
N VAL A 76 0.21 -12.72 -14.86
CA VAL A 76 -1.15 -12.73 -14.31
C VAL A 76 -2.07 -13.29 -15.39
N ALA A 77 -2.59 -14.50 -15.19
CA ALA A 77 -3.33 -15.23 -16.23
C ALA A 77 -4.72 -14.64 -16.52
N ALA A 78 -5.40 -14.16 -15.48
CA ALA A 78 -6.67 -13.44 -15.57
C ALA A 78 -6.93 -12.71 -14.25
N LEU A 79 -7.57 -11.54 -14.33
CA LEU A 79 -8.08 -10.80 -13.19
C LEU A 79 -9.61 -10.80 -13.23
N PRO A 80 -10.30 -10.92 -12.08
CA PRO A 80 -11.73 -10.67 -12.00
C PRO A 80 -12.11 -9.29 -12.58
N ALA A 81 -13.29 -9.18 -13.17
CA ALA A 81 -13.75 -7.92 -13.78
C ALA A 81 -13.89 -6.76 -12.77
N ASN A 82 -14.02 -7.07 -11.47
CA ASN A 82 -14.08 -6.11 -10.39
C ASN A 82 -12.70 -5.77 -9.78
N THR A 83 -11.60 -6.15 -10.43
CA THR A 83 -10.26 -5.76 -9.98
C THR A 83 -10.05 -4.26 -10.12
N LEU A 84 -9.53 -3.65 -9.07
CA LEU A 84 -9.25 -2.22 -9.00
C LEU A 84 -7.75 -1.99 -9.22
N ASP A 85 -7.37 -1.16 -10.20
CA ASP A 85 -5.98 -0.75 -10.36
C ASP A 85 -5.68 0.47 -9.48
N ILE A 86 -4.78 0.30 -8.52
CA ILE A 86 -4.40 1.34 -7.56
C ILE A 86 -3.05 1.98 -7.89
N THR A 87 -2.43 1.64 -9.03
CA THR A 87 -1.11 2.14 -9.44
C THR A 87 -1.07 3.66 -9.50
N ASN A 88 -2.11 4.29 -10.03
CA ASN A 88 -2.19 5.75 -10.09
C ASN A 88 -2.40 6.38 -8.71
N GLU A 89 -3.09 5.71 -7.78
CA GLU A 89 -3.20 6.16 -6.39
C GLU A 89 -1.83 6.09 -5.69
N LEU A 90 -1.04 5.04 -5.96
CA LEU A 90 0.34 4.96 -5.49
C LEU A 90 1.17 6.12 -6.05
N ARG A 91 1.15 6.37 -7.38
CA ARG A 91 1.87 7.52 -7.98
C ARG A 91 1.49 8.85 -7.37
N ALA A 92 0.19 9.07 -7.15
CA ALA A 92 -0.30 10.29 -6.54
C ALA A 92 0.23 10.45 -5.10
N ALA A 93 0.24 9.36 -4.32
CA ALA A 93 0.74 9.36 -2.94
C ALA A 93 2.22 9.77 -2.83
N VAL A 94 3.06 9.35 -3.78
CA VAL A 94 4.49 9.72 -3.81
C VAL A 94 4.73 11.15 -4.25
N ASN A 95 3.84 11.72 -5.05
CA ASN A 95 3.99 13.06 -5.62
C ASN A 95 3.31 14.15 -4.80
N LEU A 96 2.57 13.77 -3.76
CA LEU A 96 2.10 14.71 -2.75
C LEU A 96 3.31 15.30 -1.99
N PRO A 97 3.30 16.61 -1.69
CA PRO A 97 4.30 17.20 -0.79
C PRO A 97 4.34 16.37 0.49
N ALA A 98 5.54 16.02 0.97
CA ALA A 98 5.72 15.19 2.15
C ALA A 98 4.79 15.68 3.26
N GLN A 99 3.76 14.90 3.58
CA GLN A 99 2.85 15.23 4.66
C GLN A 99 3.70 15.21 5.92
N GLN A 100 3.93 16.40 6.46
CA GLN A 100 4.72 16.62 7.66
C GLN A 100 4.23 15.64 8.72
N PRO A 101 5.13 14.83 9.32
CA PRO A 101 4.73 13.89 10.37
C PRO A 101 3.90 14.64 11.40
N ALA A 102 2.73 14.09 11.75
CA ALA A 102 1.91 14.66 12.81
C ALA A 102 2.82 14.88 14.05
N PRO A 103 2.79 16.07 14.68
CA PRO A 103 3.62 16.31 15.84
C PRO A 103 3.35 15.20 16.86
N ALA A 104 4.40 14.51 17.29
CA ALA A 104 4.31 13.55 18.37
C ALA A 104 3.68 14.28 19.56
N LEU A 105 2.51 13.82 19.99
CA LEU A 105 1.87 14.31 21.22
C LEU A 105 2.89 14.14 22.34
N ALA A 106 3.39 15.27 22.84
CA ALA A 106 4.29 15.29 23.97
C ALA A 106 3.63 14.51 25.13
N PRO A 107 4.37 13.66 25.85
CA PRO A 107 3.84 13.00 27.03
C PRO A 107 3.31 14.07 27.98
N ALA A 108 2.07 13.90 28.44
CA ALA A 108 1.47 14.78 29.43
C ALA A 108 2.39 14.80 30.66
N THR A 109 3.14 15.89 30.83
CA THR A 109 3.82 16.21 32.07
C THR A 109 2.74 16.30 33.14
N ASN A 110 2.72 15.31 34.03
CA ASN A 110 1.95 15.38 35.27
C ASN A 110 2.37 16.65 36.00
N ALA A 111 1.42 17.56 36.19
CA ALA A 111 1.60 18.77 36.97
C ALA A 111 2.04 18.39 38.41
N PRO A 112 2.99 19.15 39.01
CA PRO A 112 3.38 18.92 40.39
C PRO A 112 2.18 19.18 41.31
N ARG A 113 1.81 18.16 42.09
CA ARG A 113 0.79 18.25 43.14
C ARG A 113 1.30 19.24 44.19
N ALA A 114 0.69 20.41 44.26
CA ALA A 114 0.95 21.40 45.28
C ALA A 114 0.79 20.77 46.68
N THR A 115 1.87 20.78 47.45
CA THR A 115 1.86 20.63 48.90
C THR A 115 1.25 21.88 49.50
N GLY A 116 0.17 21.71 50.26
CA GLY A 116 -0.37 22.76 51.12
C GLY A 116 -1.80 22.46 51.49
N HIS A 117 -2.01 21.87 52.66
CA HIS A 117 -3.16 22.11 53.54
C HIS A 117 -2.87 21.46 54.90
N GLU A 118 -2.72 22.34 55.90
CA GLU A 118 -2.95 22.19 57.35
C GLU A 118 -1.95 21.40 58.21
#